data_AF-A0A350QZ59-F1
#
_entry.id   AF-A0A350QZ59-F1
#
_cell.length_a   1.000
_cell.length_b   1.000
_cell.length_c   1.000
_cell.angle_alpha   90.00
_cell.angle_beta   90.00
_cell.angle_gamma   90.00
#
_symmetry.space_group_name_H-M   'P 1'
#
loop_
_entity.id
_entity.type
_entity.pdbx_description
1 polymer ?
#
loop_
_entity_poly.entity_id
_entity_poly.type
_entity_poly.pdbx_seq_one_letter_code
_entity_poly.pdbx_strand_id
1 'polypeptide(L)'
;DLWQGLLWQDLRAALGQKSLPELVRELGGEPVPARPERMPERLSVFGISTLPPIFLDVLQAYGRFRPLRIYALQPAPVMWGEVESEKEWKKRALKRAEARAGRPVREDDLHEERGNPLIGSLGRTGREFFNLLVDRDAHDVPLKFRQPAGDSLLARLQRWTFEVFQDQPEERKPLLEGDESVTINSCHGPMREAEVLRDYLLRRFAGDDTLRPRDVVVMMPDPEGYAPYLRATFGNMEDGMPEFFPYSIVDREPRRESHLVDAFFDLLEFFDGRATNREVLDLLDSIALRARFGLEDDDLNTFRGWIRDCHAHWGLDGDHRRHFGSTETDEHTWRHALDRMALGFSMRGNGSRTWEGVLPFDEMEGENVLRFAKLS
;
A
#
# COMPACT_ATOMS: atom_id res chain seq x y z
N ASP A 1 -11.03 -28.77 5.96
CA ASP A 1 -9.59 -28.52 5.66
C ASP A 1 -8.90 -29.54 4.75
N LEU A 2 -9.49 -30.70 4.42
CA LEU A 2 -8.88 -31.67 3.49
C LEU A 2 -8.90 -31.24 2.01
N TRP A 3 -9.77 -30.31 1.63
CA TRP A 3 -9.96 -29.91 0.23
C TRP A 3 -8.75 -29.18 -0.37
N GLN A 4 -7.97 -28.45 0.44
CA GLN A 4 -6.80 -27.72 -0.05
C GLN A 4 -5.71 -28.68 -0.56
N GLY A 5 -5.50 -29.80 0.13
CA GLY A 5 -4.54 -30.83 -0.28
C GLY A 5 -4.95 -31.53 -1.57
N LEU A 6 -6.23 -31.88 -1.70
CA LEU A 6 -6.78 -32.49 -2.91
C LEU A 6 -6.72 -31.53 -4.11
N LEU A 7 -7.14 -30.28 -3.91
CA LEU A 7 -7.06 -29.24 -4.94
C LEU A 7 -5.61 -29.01 -5.41
N TRP A 8 -4.65 -28.99 -4.49
CA TRP A 8 -3.24 -28.83 -4.85
C TRP A 8 -2.73 -30.01 -5.68
N GLN A 9 -3.15 -31.25 -5.36
CA GLN A 9 -2.77 -32.43 -6.14
C GLN A 9 -3.38 -32.39 -7.55
N ASP A 10 -4.65 -32.06 -7.67
CA ASP A 10 -5.34 -31.95 -8.96
C ASP A 10 -4.74 -30.83 -9.83
N LEU A 11 -4.48 -29.66 -9.24
CA LEU A 11 -3.84 -28.53 -9.92
C LEU A 11 -2.43 -28.90 -10.40
N ARG A 12 -1.66 -29.58 -9.55
CA ARG A 12 -0.31 -30.05 -9.90
C ARG A 12 -0.34 -31.05 -11.05
N ALA A 13 -1.29 -31.99 -11.03
CA ALA A 13 -1.46 -32.97 -12.09
C ALA A 13 -1.86 -32.31 -13.42
N ALA A 14 -2.73 -31.29 -13.37
CA ALA A 14 -3.17 -30.55 -14.55
C ALA A 14 -2.08 -29.67 -15.18
N LEU A 15 -1.25 -29.00 -14.37
CA LEU A 15 -0.20 -28.10 -14.86
C LEU A 15 1.06 -28.82 -15.34
N GLY A 16 1.39 -29.99 -14.77
CA GLY A 16 2.54 -30.80 -15.17
C GLY A 16 3.91 -30.14 -14.92
N GLN A 17 3.98 -29.08 -14.10
CA GLN A 17 5.22 -28.36 -13.77
C GLN A 17 5.66 -28.62 -12.33
N LYS A 18 6.97 -28.52 -12.10
CA LYS A 18 7.54 -28.61 -10.75
C LYS A 18 7.22 -27.34 -9.98
N SER A 19 6.90 -27.51 -8.70
CA SER A 19 6.71 -26.39 -7.78
C SER A 19 8.05 -25.75 -7.39
N LEU A 20 8.01 -24.49 -6.94
CA LEU A 20 9.22 -23.80 -6.46
C LEU A 20 9.99 -24.61 -5.38
N PRO A 21 9.36 -25.20 -4.34
CA PRO A 21 10.07 -26.02 -3.36
C PRO A 21 10.81 -27.23 -3.97
N GLU A 22 10.27 -27.82 -5.03
CA GLU A 22 10.91 -28.95 -5.71
C GLU A 22 12.12 -28.50 -6.52
N LEU A 23 11.97 -27.39 -7.25
CA LEU A 23 13.08 -26.79 -8.00
C LEU A 23 14.23 -26.38 -7.07
N VAL A 24 13.93 -25.79 -5.91
CA VAL A 24 14.95 -25.40 -4.92
C VAL A 24 15.64 -26.62 -4.31
N ARG A 25 14.88 -27.69 -4.01
CA ARG A 25 15.46 -28.95 -3.51
C ARG A 25 16.40 -29.59 -4.52
N GLU A 26 16.01 -29.60 -5.79
CA GLU A 26 16.86 -30.10 -6.88
C GLU A 26 18.12 -29.25 -7.02
N LEU A 27 17.98 -27.92 -7.03
CA LEU A 27 19.09 -26.98 -7.10
C LEU A 27 20.13 -27.20 -5.99
N GLY A 28 19.66 -27.50 -4.76
CA GLY A 28 20.53 -27.79 -3.62
C GLY A 28 21.36 -29.07 -3.78
N GLY A 29 20.88 -30.05 -4.57
CA GLY A 29 21.54 -31.33 -4.79
C GLY A 29 22.55 -31.35 -5.95
N GLU A 30 22.52 -30.37 -6.84
CA GLU A 30 23.37 -30.36 -8.03
C GLU A 30 24.85 -30.10 -7.69
N PRO A 31 25.81 -30.89 -8.23
CA PRO A 31 27.23 -30.71 -7.97
C PRO A 31 27.84 -29.59 -8.83
N VAL A 32 27.22 -29.25 -9.96
CA VAL A 32 27.65 -28.19 -10.89
C VAL A 32 26.45 -27.46 -11.50
N PRO A 33 26.57 -26.18 -11.88
CA PRO A 33 25.50 -25.49 -12.58
C PRO A 33 25.26 -26.13 -13.96
N ALA A 34 23.99 -26.38 -14.31
CA ALA A 34 23.65 -26.92 -15.63
C ALA A 34 24.00 -25.98 -16.80
N ARG A 35 24.03 -24.66 -16.55
CA ARG A 35 24.34 -23.61 -17.53
C ARG A 35 25.23 -22.52 -16.90
N PRO A 36 26.51 -22.82 -16.63
CA PRO A 36 27.42 -21.89 -15.94
C PRO A 36 27.66 -20.59 -16.73
N GLU A 37 27.46 -20.60 -18.04
CA GLU A 37 27.57 -19.45 -18.94
C GLU A 37 26.43 -18.44 -18.79
N ARG A 38 25.26 -18.86 -18.28
CA ARG A 38 24.12 -17.98 -18.02
C ARG A 38 24.09 -17.41 -16.61
N MET A 39 24.99 -17.89 -15.76
CA MET A 39 25.07 -17.50 -14.36
C MET A 39 25.87 -16.19 -14.25
N PRO A 40 25.32 -15.14 -13.60
CA PRO A 40 26.08 -13.92 -13.35
C PRO A 40 27.40 -14.21 -12.63
N GLU A 41 28.46 -13.47 -12.96
CA GLU A 41 29.78 -13.67 -12.34
C GLU A 41 29.79 -13.38 -10.84
N ARG A 42 28.92 -12.48 -10.38
CA ARG A 42 28.72 -12.13 -8.98
C ARG A 42 27.27 -11.71 -8.74
N LEU A 43 26.80 -11.91 -7.52
CA LEU A 43 25.50 -11.42 -7.06
C LEU A 43 25.67 -10.58 -5.80
N SER A 44 24.97 -9.46 -5.74
CA SER A 44 24.96 -8.55 -4.59
C SER A 44 23.53 -8.17 -4.25
N VAL A 45 23.18 -8.33 -2.98
CA VAL A 45 21.82 -8.14 -2.47
C VAL A 45 21.85 -7.02 -1.44
N PHE A 46 21.07 -5.95 -1.64
CA PHE A 46 21.07 -4.75 -0.80
C PHE A 46 19.69 -4.46 -0.22
N GLY A 47 19.66 -3.90 0.99
CA GLY A 47 18.43 -3.30 1.55
C GLY A 47 17.36 -4.31 1.98
N ILE A 48 17.73 -5.57 2.17
CA ILE A 48 16.80 -6.61 2.62
C ILE A 48 16.90 -6.75 4.14
N SER A 49 15.76 -6.58 4.82
CA SER A 49 15.60 -6.79 6.27
C SER A 49 14.97 -8.15 6.61
N THR A 50 14.40 -8.84 5.61
CA THR A 50 13.86 -10.19 5.73
C THR A 50 13.81 -10.88 4.37
N LEU A 51 14.00 -12.21 4.35
CA LEU A 51 13.82 -13.01 3.15
C LEU A 51 13.27 -14.40 3.53
N PRO A 52 12.25 -14.91 2.82
CA PRO A 52 11.77 -16.27 3.04
C PRO A 52 12.90 -17.32 2.92
N PRO A 53 12.93 -18.35 3.78
CA PRO A 53 14.01 -19.36 3.79
C PRO A 53 14.28 -20.01 2.43
N ILE A 54 13.22 -20.29 1.66
CA ILE A 54 13.34 -20.91 0.33
C ILE A 54 14.16 -20.05 -0.65
N PHE A 55 14.10 -18.72 -0.55
CA PHE A 55 14.90 -17.85 -1.41
C PHE A 55 16.33 -17.72 -0.90
N LEU A 56 16.55 -17.82 0.42
CA LEU A 56 17.90 -17.95 0.97
C LEU A 56 18.57 -19.24 0.50
N ASP A 57 17.83 -20.35 0.37
CA ASP A 57 18.35 -21.60 -0.16
C ASP A 57 18.79 -21.45 -1.63
N VAL A 58 18.03 -20.69 -2.43
CA VAL A 58 18.43 -20.34 -3.81
C VAL A 58 19.71 -19.51 -3.83
N LEU A 59 19.80 -18.48 -2.99
CA LEU A 59 21.00 -17.64 -2.88
C LEU A 59 22.21 -18.47 -2.42
N GLN A 60 22.04 -19.34 -1.43
CA GLN A 60 23.08 -20.23 -0.93
C GLN A 60 23.55 -21.19 -2.04
N ALA A 61 22.63 -21.75 -2.83
CA ALA A 61 22.97 -22.59 -3.97
C ALA A 61 23.78 -21.82 -5.03
N TYR A 62 23.44 -20.56 -5.31
CA TYR A 62 24.26 -19.69 -6.16
C TYR A 62 25.66 -19.44 -5.56
N GLY A 63 25.71 -19.14 -4.25
CA GLY A 63 26.93 -18.82 -3.50
C GLY A 63 27.97 -19.95 -3.47
N ARG A 64 27.55 -21.21 -3.69
CA ARG A 64 28.45 -22.36 -3.84
C ARG A 64 29.36 -22.27 -5.08
N PHE A 65 28.92 -21.56 -6.11
CA PHE A 65 29.59 -21.55 -7.41
C PHE A 65 30.17 -20.19 -7.79
N ARG A 66 29.58 -19.08 -7.30
CA ARG A 66 30.03 -17.72 -7.60
C ARG A 66 29.94 -16.82 -6.36
N PRO A 67 30.71 -15.72 -6.30
CA PRO A 67 30.64 -14.77 -5.20
C PRO A 67 29.23 -14.19 -4.97
N LEU A 68 28.69 -14.43 -3.78
CA LEU A 68 27.47 -13.82 -3.27
C LEU A 68 27.82 -12.85 -2.13
N ARG A 69 27.29 -11.64 -2.18
CA ARG A 69 27.38 -10.67 -1.07
C ARG A 69 25.99 -10.20 -0.68
N ILE A 70 25.64 -10.34 0.59
CA ILE A 70 24.39 -9.82 1.17
C ILE A 70 24.76 -8.65 2.07
N TYR A 71 24.26 -7.46 1.73
CA TYR A 71 24.44 -6.24 2.48
C TYR A 71 23.20 -6.02 3.35
N ALA A 72 23.23 -6.63 4.53
CA ALA A 72 22.18 -6.50 5.54
C ALA A 72 22.51 -5.35 6.50
N LEU A 73 21.50 -4.53 6.81
CA LEU A 73 21.63 -3.49 7.83
C LEU A 73 21.47 -4.14 9.21
N GLN A 74 22.49 -4.02 10.05
CA GLN A 74 22.51 -4.56 11.40
C GLN A 74 22.55 -3.42 12.42
N PRO A 75 21.85 -3.53 13.56
CA PRO A 75 21.84 -2.48 14.60
C PRO A 75 23.20 -2.34 15.30
N ALA A 76 24.00 -3.42 15.33
CA ALA A 76 25.28 -3.46 16.02
C ALA A 76 26.25 -4.50 15.41
N PRO A 77 27.57 -4.35 15.62
CA PRO A 77 28.61 -5.26 15.11
C PRO A 77 28.77 -6.52 16.00
N VAL A 78 27.68 -7.07 16.52
CA VAL A 78 27.68 -8.22 17.43
C VAL A 78 26.64 -9.25 17.01
N MET A 79 26.79 -10.50 17.45
CA MET A 79 25.85 -11.59 17.18
C MET A 79 24.55 -11.43 17.98
N TRP A 80 23.69 -10.50 17.56
CA TRP A 80 22.47 -10.13 18.27
C TRP A 80 21.27 -11.04 18.01
N GLY A 81 21.44 -12.09 17.19
CA GLY A 81 20.44 -13.12 16.90
C GLY A 81 19.85 -13.83 18.12
N GLU A 82 20.54 -13.76 19.26
CA GLU A 82 20.23 -14.47 20.51
C GLU A 82 19.49 -13.62 21.55
N VAL A 83 19.18 -12.37 21.24
CA VAL A 83 18.52 -11.41 22.14
C VAL A 83 17.03 -11.78 22.27
N GLU A 84 16.66 -12.79 23.05
CA GLU A 84 15.28 -13.27 23.23
C GLU A 84 14.97 -13.72 24.68
N SER A 85 13.70 -13.63 25.08
CA SER A 85 13.19 -13.99 26.42
C SER A 85 13.42 -15.47 26.78
N GLU A 86 14.25 -15.68 27.81
CA GLU A 86 14.46 -16.82 28.72
C GLU A 86 14.52 -18.29 28.22
N LYS A 87 13.83 -18.77 27.17
CA LYS A 87 13.67 -20.23 26.95
C LYS A 87 14.26 -20.85 25.68
N GLU A 88 14.19 -20.21 24.50
CA GLU A 88 14.62 -20.85 23.24
C GLU A 88 16.01 -20.38 22.75
N TRP A 89 16.57 -19.31 23.33
CA TRP A 89 17.93 -18.86 23.02
C TRP A 89 18.98 -19.82 23.59
N LYS A 90 18.80 -20.29 24.85
CA LYS A 90 19.74 -21.18 25.55
C LYS A 90 20.08 -22.43 24.75
N LYS A 91 19.07 -23.10 24.18
CA LYS A 91 19.27 -24.32 23.37
C LYS A 91 20.09 -24.05 22.11
N ARG A 92 19.85 -22.93 21.42
CA ARG A 92 20.55 -22.57 20.17
C ARG A 92 21.98 -22.08 20.45
N ALA A 93 22.15 -21.27 21.48
CA ALA A 93 23.46 -20.82 21.97
C ALA A 93 24.32 -22.00 22.42
N LEU A 94 23.74 -22.94 23.17
CA LEU A 94 24.41 -24.16 23.63
C LEU A 94 24.91 -25.00 22.45
N LYS A 95 24.03 -25.32 21.50
CA LYS A 95 24.38 -26.13 20.31
C LYS A 95 25.51 -25.49 19.49
N ARG A 96 25.54 -24.16 19.40
CA ARG A 96 26.60 -23.42 18.70
C ARG A 96 27.91 -23.38 19.48
N ALA A 97 27.84 -23.12 20.79
CA ALA A 97 29.01 -23.13 21.66
C ALA A 97 29.68 -24.51 21.64
N GLU A 98 28.88 -25.58 21.63
CA GLU A 98 29.35 -26.96 21.46
C GLU A 98 30.02 -27.19 20.10
N ALA A 99 29.39 -26.75 19.01
CA ALA A 99 29.94 -26.86 17.66
C ALA A 99 31.28 -26.11 17.51
N ARG A 100 31.41 -24.93 18.13
CA ARG A 100 32.63 -24.11 18.10
C ARG A 100 33.72 -24.63 19.03
N ALA A 101 33.36 -25.13 20.20
CA ALA A 101 34.30 -25.64 21.20
C ALA A 101 34.70 -27.10 20.94
N GLY A 102 33.99 -27.83 20.08
CA GLY A 102 34.20 -29.25 19.81
C GLY A 102 33.95 -30.14 21.04
N ARG A 103 33.24 -29.63 22.05
CA ARG A 103 32.97 -30.31 23.33
C ARG A 103 31.63 -29.85 23.90
N PRO A 104 30.97 -30.66 24.75
CA PRO A 104 29.78 -30.24 25.49
C PRO A 104 30.08 -28.99 26.32
N VAL A 105 29.23 -27.97 26.19
CA VAL A 105 29.27 -26.73 26.97
C VAL A 105 28.15 -26.82 28.01
N ARG A 106 28.35 -26.31 29.23
CA ARG A 106 27.31 -26.36 30.26
C ARG A 106 26.38 -25.16 30.08
N GLU A 107 25.09 -25.34 30.36
CA GLU A 107 24.12 -24.23 30.31
C GLU A 107 24.51 -23.08 31.25
N ASP A 108 25.16 -23.37 32.38
CA ASP A 108 25.63 -22.38 33.35
C ASP A 108 26.80 -21.52 32.83
N ASP A 109 27.49 -21.96 31.76
CA ASP A 109 28.55 -21.19 31.10
C ASP A 109 27.97 -20.16 30.10
N LEU A 110 26.67 -20.24 29.80
CA LEU A 110 25.97 -19.26 28.97
C LEU A 110 25.50 -18.13 29.87
N HIS A 111 26.10 -16.94 29.72
CA HIS A 111 25.62 -15.75 30.40
C HIS A 111 24.15 -15.48 30.05
N GLU A 112 23.27 -15.37 31.05
CA GLU A 112 21.91 -14.86 30.90
C GLU A 112 21.94 -13.36 30.60
N GLU A 113 22.45 -12.97 29.44
CA GLU A 113 22.40 -11.57 29.01
C GLU A 113 20.97 -11.28 28.56
N ARG A 114 20.19 -10.67 29.46
CA ARG A 114 18.99 -9.93 29.04
C ARG A 114 19.50 -8.80 28.14
N GLY A 115 19.16 -8.85 26.86
CA GLY A 115 19.54 -7.79 25.93
C GLY A 115 18.61 -6.59 25.98
N ASN A 116 18.94 -5.57 25.20
CA ASN A 116 18.19 -4.32 25.10
C ASN A 116 16.70 -4.58 24.76
N PRO A 117 15.75 -4.09 25.57
CA PRO A 117 14.32 -4.33 25.39
C PRO A 117 13.75 -3.75 24.09
N LEU A 118 14.31 -2.67 23.54
CA LEU A 118 13.90 -2.08 22.26
C LEU A 118 14.23 -3.03 21.10
N ILE A 119 15.43 -3.60 21.09
CA ILE A 119 15.82 -4.61 20.10
C ILE A 119 14.99 -5.88 20.26
N GLY A 120 14.78 -6.33 21.50
CA GLY A 120 13.97 -7.53 21.77
C GLY A 120 12.52 -7.41 21.30
N SER A 121 11.92 -6.23 21.42
CA SER A 121 10.50 -6.00 21.07
C SER A 121 10.30 -5.57 19.61
N LEU A 122 11.13 -4.66 19.08
CA LEU A 122 10.98 -4.09 17.74
C LEU A 122 11.84 -4.79 16.68
N GLY A 123 12.87 -5.53 17.09
CA GLY A 123 13.87 -6.13 16.21
C GLY A 123 13.59 -7.58 15.77
N ARG A 124 12.41 -8.14 16.09
CA ARG A 124 12.09 -9.57 15.86
C ARG A 124 12.37 -10.02 14.43
N THR A 125 11.85 -9.30 13.44
CA THR A 125 12.01 -9.64 12.02
C THR A 125 13.47 -9.64 11.58
N GLY A 126 14.23 -8.60 11.96
CA GLY A 126 15.65 -8.52 11.64
C GLY A 126 16.47 -9.61 12.32
N ARG A 127 16.11 -9.98 13.54
CA ARG A 127 16.76 -11.06 14.32
C ARG A 127 16.53 -12.43 13.69
N GLU A 128 15.28 -12.71 13.29
CA GLU A 128 14.93 -13.94 12.56
C GLU A 128 15.71 -14.02 11.25
N PHE A 129 15.79 -12.92 10.49
CA PHE A 129 16.58 -12.86 9.27
C PHE A 129 18.08 -13.06 9.52
N PHE A 130 18.64 -12.40 10.54
CA PHE A 130 20.04 -12.58 10.94
C PHE A 130 20.35 -14.04 11.28
N ASN A 131 19.50 -14.69 12.08
CA ASN A 131 19.66 -16.10 12.42
C ASN A 131 19.59 -17.00 11.16
N LEU A 132 18.70 -16.73 10.22
CA LEU A 132 18.61 -17.47 8.97
C LEU A 132 19.88 -17.36 8.09
N LEU A 133 20.56 -16.21 8.14
CA LEU A 133 21.85 -16.00 7.46
C LEU A 133 22.97 -16.78 8.17
N VAL A 134 23.03 -16.68 9.51
CA VAL A 134 24.03 -17.39 10.33
C VAL A 134 23.91 -18.90 10.16
N ASP A 135 22.69 -19.44 10.19
CA ASP A 135 22.44 -20.88 10.00
C ASP A 135 22.86 -21.40 8.61
N ARG A 136 23.10 -20.50 7.65
CA ARG A 136 23.57 -20.81 6.29
C ARG A 136 25.05 -20.51 6.09
N ASP A 137 25.81 -20.38 7.18
CA ASP A 137 27.25 -20.11 7.18
C ASP A 137 27.61 -18.83 6.43
N ALA A 138 26.72 -17.83 6.49
CA ALA A 138 27.04 -16.49 6.03
C ALA A 138 28.21 -15.97 6.86
N HIS A 139 29.35 -15.77 6.20
CA HIS A 139 30.53 -15.22 6.84
C HIS A 139 30.25 -13.74 7.14
N ASP A 140 29.95 -13.45 8.39
CA ASP A 140 29.73 -12.07 8.83
C ASP A 140 31.05 -11.32 8.81
N VAL A 141 31.19 -10.43 7.83
CA VAL A 141 32.29 -9.47 7.76
C VAL A 141 31.69 -8.13 8.14
N PRO A 142 31.90 -7.65 9.37
CA PRO A 142 31.38 -6.35 9.76
C PRO A 142 31.98 -5.30 8.84
N LEU A 143 31.11 -4.59 8.14
CA LEU A 143 31.50 -3.38 7.42
C LEU A 143 31.72 -2.24 8.43
N LYS A 144 31.87 -1.01 7.93
CA LYS A 144 32.03 0.16 8.79
C LYS A 144 30.72 0.45 9.54
N PHE A 145 30.65 0.03 10.79
CA PHE A 145 29.66 0.52 11.74
C PHE A 145 30.02 1.95 12.16
N ARG A 146 28.99 2.80 12.29
CA ARG A 146 29.15 4.15 12.85
C ARG A 146 28.62 4.10 14.28
N GLN A 147 29.53 4.23 15.24
CA GLN A 147 29.12 4.37 16.63
C GLN A 147 28.38 5.71 16.81
N PRO A 148 27.17 5.70 17.40
CA PRO A 148 26.46 6.94 17.70
C PRO A 148 27.28 7.85 18.61
N ALA A 149 27.43 9.11 18.21
CA ALA A 149 28.21 10.12 18.91
C ALA A 149 27.33 11.29 19.38
N GLY A 150 27.75 11.99 20.44
CA GLY A 150 27.00 13.08 21.05
C GLY A 150 26.05 12.61 22.15
N ASP A 151 25.39 13.57 22.81
CA ASP A 151 24.56 13.34 24.00
C ASP A 151 23.10 13.79 23.83
N SER A 152 22.66 14.05 22.60
CA SER A 152 21.24 14.25 22.32
C SER A 152 20.44 13.00 22.67
N LEU A 153 19.15 13.16 22.93
CA LEU A 153 18.23 12.07 23.25
C LEU A 153 18.26 10.99 22.16
N LEU A 154 18.25 11.39 20.89
CA LEU A 154 18.40 10.46 19.77
C LEU A 154 19.73 9.72 19.80
N ALA A 155 20.86 10.41 20.03
CA ALA A 155 22.17 9.78 20.07
C ALA A 155 22.29 8.77 21.23
N ARG A 156 21.72 9.09 22.39
CA ARG A 156 21.67 8.19 23.56
C ARG A 156 20.80 6.95 23.29
N LEU A 157 19.64 7.12 22.65
CA LEU A 157 18.79 5.99 22.23
C LEU A 157 19.45 5.10 21.18
N GLN A 158 20.12 5.72 20.18
CA GLN A 158 20.88 4.99 19.17
C GLN A 158 22.06 4.24 19.79
N ARG A 159 22.78 4.85 20.74
CA ARG A 159 23.88 4.18 21.47
C ARG A 159 23.37 2.99 22.26
N TRP A 160 22.27 3.14 23.00
CA TRP A 160 21.69 2.02 23.72
C TRP A 160 21.27 0.89 22.77
N THR A 161 20.69 1.23 21.61
CA THR A 161 20.34 0.26 20.56
C THR A 161 21.57 -0.43 19.97
N PHE A 162 22.70 0.26 19.87
CA PHE A 162 23.99 -0.27 19.43
C PHE A 162 24.61 -1.20 20.50
N GLU A 163 24.35 -0.96 21.78
CA GLU A 163 24.77 -1.77 22.93
C GLU A 163 23.76 -2.89 23.21
N VAL A 164 23.62 -3.82 22.26
CA VAL A 164 22.49 -4.75 22.21
C VAL A 164 22.34 -5.66 23.44
N PHE A 165 23.42 -5.95 24.17
CA PHE A 165 23.39 -6.81 25.36
C PHE A 165 23.16 -6.05 26.68
N GLN A 166 23.02 -4.72 26.63
CA GLN A 166 22.77 -3.90 27.81
C GLN A 166 21.26 -3.77 28.06
N ASP A 167 20.74 -4.47 29.07
CA ASP A 167 19.33 -4.39 29.47
C ASP A 167 18.98 -3.08 30.18
N GLN A 168 19.90 -2.55 30.99
CA GLN A 168 19.67 -1.34 31.77
C GLN A 168 20.00 -0.09 30.95
N PRO A 169 19.05 0.85 30.79
CA PRO A 169 19.39 2.13 30.18
C PRO A 169 20.45 2.85 31.03
N GLU A 170 21.17 3.78 30.42
CA GLU A 170 22.01 4.72 31.17
C GLU A 170 21.20 5.38 32.31
N GLU A 171 21.89 5.76 33.39
CA GLU A 171 21.28 6.58 34.44
C GLU A 171 20.58 7.81 33.84
N ARG A 172 19.42 8.16 34.42
CA ARG A 172 18.59 9.28 33.94
C ARG A 172 19.33 10.60 34.12
N LYS A 173 19.99 11.04 33.06
CA LYS A 173 20.58 12.37 32.93
C LYS A 173 19.56 13.38 32.40
N PRO A 174 19.64 14.66 32.81
CA PRO A 174 18.85 15.72 32.20
C PRO A 174 19.10 15.79 30.69
N LEU A 175 18.10 16.23 29.94
CA LEU A 175 18.24 16.49 28.51
C LEU A 175 19.17 17.69 28.30
N LEU A 176 19.85 17.71 27.15
CA LEU A 176 20.57 18.90 26.73
C LEU A 176 19.57 20.05 26.53
N GLU A 177 19.96 21.26 26.90
CA GLU A 177 19.13 22.44 26.71
C GLU A 177 18.83 22.64 25.21
N GLY A 178 17.55 22.72 24.86
CA GLY A 178 17.11 22.86 23.46
C GLY A 178 17.17 21.59 22.60
N ASP A 179 17.31 20.40 23.20
CA ASP A 179 17.33 19.13 22.45
C ASP A 179 15.96 18.79 21.82
N GLU A 180 15.86 18.99 20.50
CA GLU A 180 14.70 18.61 19.67
C GLU A 180 14.96 17.35 18.82
N SER A 181 15.97 16.53 19.17
CA SER A 181 16.34 15.35 18.37
C SER A 181 15.26 14.25 18.36
N VAL A 182 14.42 14.21 19.40
CA VAL A 182 13.20 13.39 19.46
C VAL A 182 12.11 14.22 20.10
N THR A 183 11.02 14.45 19.35
CA THR A 183 9.86 15.22 19.83
C THR A 183 8.59 14.42 19.68
N ILE A 184 7.72 14.45 20.68
CA ILE A 184 6.39 13.85 20.64
C ILE A 184 5.36 14.99 20.60
N ASN A 185 4.54 15.01 19.55
CA ASN A 185 3.49 16.01 19.38
C ASN A 185 2.12 15.33 19.45
N SER A 186 1.20 15.87 20.23
CA SER A 186 -0.19 15.42 20.31
C SER A 186 -1.09 16.49 19.69
N CYS A 187 -1.88 16.10 18.69
CA CYS A 187 -2.71 16.99 17.90
C CYS A 187 -4.16 16.53 17.91
N HIS A 188 -5.08 17.41 17.52
CA HIS A 188 -6.52 17.17 17.59
C HIS A 188 -7.09 16.49 16.33
N GLY A 189 -6.26 16.23 15.30
CA GLY A 189 -6.66 15.54 14.08
C GLY A 189 -5.68 15.76 12.91
N PRO A 190 -5.89 15.08 11.78
CA PRO A 190 -4.94 15.04 10.65
C PRO A 190 -4.58 16.40 10.06
N MET A 191 -5.55 17.32 9.97
CA MET A 191 -5.29 18.69 9.49
C MET A 191 -4.32 19.42 10.42
N ARG A 192 -4.55 19.36 11.74
CA ARG A 192 -3.69 20.03 12.70
C ARG A 192 -2.31 19.37 12.80
N GLU A 193 -2.23 18.05 12.63
CA GLU A 193 -0.95 17.34 12.53
C GLU A 193 -0.12 17.83 11.34
N ALA A 194 -0.73 17.98 10.16
CA ALA A 194 -0.07 18.50 8.98
C ALA A 194 0.44 19.94 9.17
N GLU A 195 -0.39 20.81 9.77
CA GLU A 195 -0.01 22.20 10.09
C GLU A 195 1.19 22.26 11.06
N VAL A 196 1.13 21.51 12.15
CA VAL A 196 2.22 21.43 13.14
C VAL A 196 3.50 20.90 12.50
N LEU A 197 3.39 19.90 11.61
CA LEU A 197 4.52 19.38 10.85
C LEU A 197 5.11 20.43 9.91
N ARG A 198 4.29 21.17 9.16
CA ARG A 198 4.75 22.26 8.29
C ARG A 198 5.53 23.29 9.08
N ASP A 199 4.94 23.79 10.17
CA ASP A 199 5.55 24.83 10.99
C ASP A 199 6.85 24.36 11.65
N TYR A 200 6.91 23.08 12.05
CA TYR A 200 8.15 22.45 12.52
C TYR A 200 9.21 22.44 11.42
N LEU A 201 8.90 21.92 10.23
CA LEU A 201 9.86 21.80 9.13
C LEU A 201 10.36 23.17 8.66
N LEU A 202 9.49 24.17 8.53
CA LEU A 202 9.88 25.55 8.19
C LEU A 202 10.88 26.11 9.19
N ARG A 203 10.63 25.91 10.50
CA ARG A 203 11.54 26.35 11.56
C ARG A 203 12.88 25.62 11.51
N ARG A 204 12.87 24.30 11.21
CA ARG A 204 14.10 23.50 11.07
C ARG A 204 14.93 23.94 9.86
N PHE A 205 14.31 24.18 8.70
CA PHE A 205 15.00 24.67 7.52
C PHE A 205 15.54 26.09 7.69
N ALA A 206 14.81 26.96 8.41
CA ALA A 206 15.30 28.31 8.71
C ALA A 206 16.46 28.32 9.72
N GLY A 207 16.59 27.29 10.56
CA GLY A 207 17.62 27.18 11.59
C GLY A 207 18.87 26.39 11.18
N ASP A 208 18.84 25.67 10.05
CA ASP A 208 19.94 24.81 9.58
C ASP A 208 20.01 24.78 8.05
N ASP A 209 20.90 25.61 7.48
CA ASP A 209 21.12 25.72 6.03
C ASP A 209 21.67 24.42 5.38
N THR A 210 22.12 23.45 6.18
CA THR A 210 22.62 22.17 5.66
C THR A 210 21.50 21.15 5.45
N LEU A 211 20.35 21.35 6.11
CA LEU A 211 19.20 20.46 6.02
C LEU A 211 18.40 20.77 4.76
N ARG A 212 18.28 19.79 3.86
CA ARG A 212 17.49 19.96 2.62
C ARG A 212 16.22 19.13 2.68
N PRO A 213 15.16 19.51 1.94
CA PRO A 213 13.91 18.74 1.89
C PRO A 213 14.10 17.25 1.56
N ARG A 214 15.07 16.91 0.69
CA ARG A 214 15.39 15.51 0.33
C ARG A 214 15.98 14.67 1.46
N ASP A 215 16.43 15.32 2.54
CA ASP A 215 17.00 14.66 3.72
C ASP A 215 15.90 14.33 4.75
N VAL A 216 14.63 14.69 4.46
CA VAL A 216 13.46 14.47 5.33
C VAL A 216 12.53 13.40 4.74
N VAL A 217 12.06 12.49 5.59
CA VAL A 217 11.01 11.51 5.25
C VAL A 217 9.85 11.63 6.24
N VAL A 218 8.63 11.65 5.72
CA VAL A 218 7.40 11.64 6.54
C VAL A 218 6.70 10.32 6.26
N MET A 219 6.57 9.47 7.28
CA MET A 219 5.93 8.17 7.19
C MET A 219 4.59 8.20 7.91
N MET A 220 3.58 7.57 7.33
CA MET A 220 2.22 7.50 7.88
C MET A 220 1.57 6.16 7.52
N PRO A 221 0.63 5.66 8.33
CA PRO A 221 0.00 4.36 8.09
C PRO A 221 -0.93 4.34 6.86
N ASP A 222 -1.53 5.49 6.52
CA ASP A 222 -2.44 5.67 5.39
C ASP A 222 -2.08 6.95 4.62
N PRO A 223 -1.21 6.85 3.61
CA PRO A 223 -0.85 7.99 2.75
C PRO A 223 -2.05 8.57 1.99
N GLU A 224 -3.06 7.75 1.67
CA GLU A 224 -4.20 8.18 0.88
C GLU A 224 -5.13 9.07 1.70
N GLY A 225 -5.47 8.65 2.92
CA GLY A 225 -6.30 9.42 3.84
C GLY A 225 -5.66 10.75 4.25
N TYR A 226 -4.33 10.83 4.28
CA TYR A 226 -3.60 12.04 4.66
C TYR A 226 -3.36 13.02 3.50
N ALA A 227 -3.38 12.55 2.25
CA ALA A 227 -3.01 13.37 1.09
C ALA A 227 -3.80 14.69 0.95
N PRO A 228 -5.13 14.76 1.17
CA PRO A 228 -5.86 16.03 1.09
C PRO A 228 -5.38 17.06 2.12
N TYR A 229 -5.10 16.64 3.35
CA TYR A 229 -4.63 17.55 4.41
C TYR A 229 -3.23 18.07 4.12
N LEU A 230 -2.34 17.20 3.62
CA LEU A 230 -1.00 17.60 3.20
C LEU A 230 -1.06 18.59 2.02
N ARG A 231 -1.91 18.35 1.02
CA ARG A 231 -2.09 19.30 -0.10
C ARG A 231 -2.65 20.63 0.34
N ALA A 232 -3.65 20.63 1.22
CA ALA A 232 -4.22 21.87 1.74
C ALA A 232 -3.19 22.68 2.53
N THR A 233 -2.36 22.00 3.33
CA THR A 233 -1.39 22.64 4.23
C THR A 233 -0.12 23.11 3.53
N PHE A 234 0.43 22.29 2.63
CA PHE A 234 1.68 22.57 1.92
C PHE A 234 1.46 23.24 0.56
N GLY A 235 0.23 23.24 0.04
CA GLY A 235 -0.14 23.92 -1.21
C GLY A 235 -0.61 25.37 -1.04
N ASN A 236 -1.12 25.73 0.15
CA ASN A 236 -1.55 27.10 0.47
C ASN A 236 -0.61 27.71 1.52
N MET A 237 0.54 28.21 1.07
CA MET A 237 1.50 28.90 1.93
C MET A 237 0.97 30.29 2.30
N GLU A 238 1.03 30.64 3.58
CA GLU A 238 0.52 31.92 4.12
C GLU A 238 1.54 33.06 3.95
N ASP A 239 1.09 34.30 4.11
CA ASP A 239 1.95 35.49 4.04
C ASP A 239 3.11 35.40 5.06
N GLY A 240 4.34 35.48 4.56
CA GLY A 240 5.57 35.32 5.35
C GLY A 240 6.19 33.92 5.30
N MET A 241 5.53 32.95 4.63
CA MET A 241 6.11 31.65 4.31
C MET A 241 6.75 31.63 2.91
N PRO A 242 7.61 30.64 2.59
CA PRO A 242 8.10 30.45 1.22
C PRO A 242 6.95 30.27 0.24
N GLU A 243 7.05 30.88 -0.94
CA GLU A 243 6.05 30.75 -2.01
C GLU A 243 5.82 29.30 -2.43
N PHE A 244 6.85 28.45 -2.27
CA PHE A 244 6.81 27.04 -2.61
C PHE A 244 7.52 26.18 -1.58
N PHE A 245 6.88 25.09 -1.16
CA PHE A 245 7.46 24.05 -0.32
C PHE A 245 7.52 22.74 -1.10
N PRO A 246 8.71 22.21 -1.45
CA PRO A 246 8.81 20.98 -2.22
C PRO A 246 8.44 19.75 -1.38
N TYR A 247 7.42 19.01 -1.80
CA TYR A 247 7.07 17.70 -1.25
C TYR A 247 6.55 16.77 -2.35
N SER A 248 6.62 15.46 -2.09
CA SER A 248 6.03 14.42 -2.94
C SER A 248 5.38 13.37 -2.06
N ILE A 249 4.18 12.93 -2.42
CA ILE A 249 3.48 11.83 -1.74
C ILE A 249 3.64 10.60 -2.62
N VAL A 250 4.17 9.51 -2.04
CA VAL A 250 4.40 8.22 -2.69
C VAL A 250 3.47 7.15 -2.09
N ASP A 251 3.41 5.97 -2.71
CA ASP A 251 2.61 4.82 -2.26
C ASP A 251 1.08 5.04 -2.29
N ARG A 252 0.58 5.69 -3.36
CA ARG A 252 -0.86 5.83 -3.64
C ARG A 252 -1.32 4.81 -4.67
N GLU A 253 -2.55 4.31 -4.56
CA GLU A 253 -3.10 3.42 -5.58
C GLU A 253 -3.23 4.14 -6.93
N PRO A 254 -2.75 3.55 -8.05
CA PRO A 254 -2.84 4.14 -9.38
C PRO A 254 -4.26 4.48 -9.83
N ARG A 255 -5.27 3.79 -9.27
CA ARG A 255 -6.70 4.04 -9.56
C ARG A 255 -7.04 5.52 -9.39
N ARG A 256 -6.59 6.14 -8.30
CA ARG A 256 -6.94 7.52 -7.91
C ARG A 256 -5.96 8.60 -8.38
N GLU A 257 -5.00 8.26 -9.23
CA GLU A 257 -4.15 9.25 -9.91
C GLU A 257 -4.71 9.67 -11.26
N SER A 258 -5.58 8.84 -11.85
CA SER A 258 -6.18 9.11 -13.16
C SER A 258 -7.70 9.04 -13.09
N HIS A 259 -8.35 10.19 -13.23
CA HIS A 259 -9.81 10.29 -13.36
C HIS A 259 -10.38 9.43 -14.50
N LEU A 260 -9.56 9.08 -15.51
CA LEU A 260 -9.96 8.16 -16.58
C LEU A 260 -10.00 6.70 -16.11
N VAL A 261 -9.10 6.31 -15.22
CA VAL A 261 -9.06 4.94 -14.67
C VAL A 261 -10.23 4.74 -13.70
N ASP A 262 -10.51 5.72 -12.85
CA ASP A 262 -11.69 5.70 -11.98
C ASP A 262 -12.98 5.60 -12.80
N ALA A 263 -13.17 6.48 -13.80
CA ALA A 263 -14.34 6.43 -14.67
C ALA A 263 -14.50 5.10 -15.44
N PHE A 264 -13.39 4.43 -15.79
CA PHE A 264 -13.44 3.11 -16.41
C PHE A 264 -13.92 2.02 -15.44
N PHE A 265 -13.48 2.04 -14.18
CA PHE A 265 -13.96 1.10 -13.17
C PHE A 265 -15.42 1.38 -12.79
N ASP A 266 -15.80 2.65 -12.63
CA ASP A 266 -17.21 3.04 -12.42
C ASP A 266 -18.12 2.53 -13.55
N LEU A 267 -17.64 2.55 -14.80
CA LEU A 267 -18.34 1.99 -15.95
C LEU A 267 -18.48 0.46 -15.88
N LEU A 268 -17.45 -0.25 -15.42
CA LEU A 268 -17.53 -1.71 -15.24
C LEU A 268 -18.51 -2.08 -14.13
N GLU A 269 -18.44 -1.38 -12.98
CA GLU A 269 -19.36 -1.58 -11.86
C GLU A 269 -20.81 -1.22 -12.24
N PHE A 270 -21.00 -0.20 -13.09
CA PHE A 270 -22.30 0.16 -13.62
C PHE A 270 -23.00 -1.00 -14.37
N PHE A 271 -22.27 -1.77 -15.17
CA PHE A 271 -22.83 -2.89 -15.92
C PHE A 271 -23.21 -4.10 -15.06
N ASP A 272 -22.54 -4.28 -13.92
CA ASP A 272 -22.93 -5.26 -12.89
C ASP A 272 -24.01 -4.71 -11.93
N GLY A 273 -24.29 -3.41 -12.02
CA GLY A 273 -25.21 -2.69 -11.16
C GLY A 273 -26.65 -2.68 -11.65
N ARG A 274 -27.53 -2.02 -10.88
CA ARG A 274 -28.96 -1.92 -11.20
C ARG A 274 -29.28 -0.82 -12.21
N ALA A 275 -28.28 -0.05 -12.65
CA ALA A 275 -28.47 1.14 -13.47
C ALA A 275 -29.51 2.08 -12.83
N THR A 276 -29.31 2.46 -11.58
CA THR A 276 -30.15 3.45 -10.90
C THR A 276 -29.98 4.83 -11.52
N ASN A 277 -30.96 5.71 -11.31
CA ASN A 277 -30.87 7.11 -11.74
C ASN A 277 -29.60 7.82 -11.26
N ARG A 278 -29.20 7.58 -10.01
CA ARG A 278 -27.97 8.13 -9.43
C ARG A 278 -26.74 7.59 -10.15
N GLU A 279 -26.64 6.28 -10.32
CA GLU A 279 -25.48 5.65 -10.99
C GLU A 279 -25.28 6.18 -12.40
N VAL A 280 -26.35 6.34 -13.19
CA VAL A 280 -26.25 6.92 -14.55
C VAL A 280 -25.82 8.38 -14.50
N LEU A 281 -26.39 9.18 -13.58
CA LEU A 281 -26.03 10.59 -13.45
C LEU A 281 -24.57 10.77 -13.01
N ASP A 282 -24.11 9.99 -12.03
CA ASP A 282 -22.73 10.02 -11.54
C ASP A 282 -21.76 9.62 -12.67
N LEU A 283 -22.12 8.63 -13.48
CA LEU A 283 -21.35 8.20 -14.65
C LEU A 283 -21.28 9.31 -15.72
N LEU A 284 -22.42 9.93 -16.07
CA LEU A 284 -22.48 11.05 -17.01
C LEU A 284 -21.70 12.29 -16.52
N ASP A 285 -21.60 12.47 -15.20
CA ASP A 285 -20.85 13.57 -14.56
C ASP A 285 -19.32 13.35 -14.61
N SER A 286 -18.85 12.16 -14.96
CA SER A 286 -17.42 11.88 -15.09
C SER A 286 -16.75 12.70 -16.20
N ILE A 287 -15.50 13.12 -15.97
CA ILE A 287 -14.72 13.91 -16.93
C ILE A 287 -14.65 13.22 -18.31
N ALA A 288 -14.49 11.90 -18.32
CA ALA A 288 -14.39 11.12 -19.55
C ALA A 288 -15.67 11.20 -20.39
N LEU A 289 -16.84 11.05 -19.76
CA LEU A 289 -18.12 11.00 -20.45
C LEU A 289 -18.63 12.40 -20.79
N ARG A 290 -18.43 13.38 -19.90
CA ARG A 290 -18.66 14.79 -20.21
C ARG A 290 -17.89 15.22 -21.46
N ALA A 291 -16.61 14.87 -21.56
CA ALA A 291 -15.80 15.18 -22.74
C ALA A 291 -16.28 14.42 -23.99
N ARG A 292 -16.63 13.13 -23.86
CA ARG A 292 -17.05 12.29 -24.98
C ARG A 292 -18.39 12.71 -25.61
N PHE A 293 -19.34 13.15 -24.78
CA PHE A 293 -20.69 13.52 -25.17
C PHE A 293 -20.91 15.05 -25.22
N GLY A 294 -19.90 15.84 -24.87
CA GLY A 294 -19.98 17.30 -24.83
C GLY A 294 -21.02 17.79 -23.83
N LEU A 295 -21.03 17.23 -22.62
CA LEU A 295 -21.99 17.54 -21.57
C LEU A 295 -21.53 18.75 -20.74
N GLU A 296 -22.41 19.72 -20.64
CA GLU A 296 -22.24 20.90 -19.79
C GLU A 296 -23.06 20.75 -18.49
N ASP A 297 -22.82 21.61 -17.51
CA ASP A 297 -23.55 21.55 -16.23
C ASP A 297 -25.07 21.74 -16.40
N ASP A 298 -25.46 22.59 -17.36
CA ASP A 298 -26.88 22.82 -17.71
C ASP A 298 -27.53 21.57 -18.34
N ASP A 299 -26.76 20.76 -19.07
CA ASP A 299 -27.26 19.49 -19.62
C ASP A 299 -27.57 18.51 -18.48
N LEU A 300 -26.66 18.33 -17.52
CA LEU A 300 -26.88 17.44 -16.37
C LEU A 300 -28.03 17.91 -15.47
N ASN A 301 -28.16 19.22 -15.25
CA ASN A 301 -29.29 19.77 -14.51
C ASN A 301 -30.63 19.49 -15.21
N THR A 302 -30.64 19.60 -16.54
CA THR A 302 -31.81 19.27 -17.37
C THR A 302 -32.13 17.78 -17.29
N PHE A 303 -31.13 16.89 -17.40
CA PHE A 303 -31.30 15.44 -17.29
C PHE A 303 -31.86 15.02 -15.94
N ARG A 304 -31.39 15.63 -14.83
CA ARG A 304 -31.95 15.38 -13.49
C ARG A 304 -33.45 15.68 -13.44
N GLY A 305 -33.88 16.78 -14.07
CA GLY A 305 -35.29 17.13 -14.19
C GLY A 305 -36.08 16.08 -14.97
N TRP A 306 -35.61 15.72 -16.16
CA TRP A 306 -36.28 14.74 -17.02
C TRP A 306 -36.35 13.35 -16.41
N ILE A 307 -35.28 12.88 -15.77
CA ILE A 307 -35.24 11.58 -15.08
C ILE A 307 -36.29 11.52 -13.97
N ARG A 308 -36.43 12.61 -13.21
CA ARG A 308 -37.45 12.73 -12.17
C ARG A 308 -38.85 12.72 -12.77
N ASP A 309 -39.09 13.52 -13.81
CA ASP A 309 -40.43 13.76 -14.38
C ASP A 309 -40.91 12.60 -15.27
N CYS A 310 -39.99 11.86 -15.90
CA CYS A 310 -40.26 10.61 -16.60
C CYS A 310 -40.21 9.38 -15.67
N HIS A 311 -39.92 9.57 -14.38
CA HIS A 311 -39.83 8.53 -13.36
C HIS A 311 -38.86 7.39 -13.71
N ALA A 312 -37.70 7.68 -14.28
CA ALA A 312 -36.61 6.71 -14.40
C ALA A 312 -36.00 6.46 -13.02
N HIS A 313 -36.19 5.25 -12.49
CA HIS A 313 -35.71 4.87 -11.16
C HIS A 313 -34.51 3.94 -11.25
N TRP A 314 -34.67 2.80 -11.92
CA TRP A 314 -33.61 1.84 -12.15
C TRP A 314 -34.00 0.81 -13.22
N GLY A 315 -32.97 0.16 -13.74
CA GLY A 315 -33.07 -0.90 -14.74
C GLY A 315 -33.09 -0.34 -16.16
N LEU A 316 -32.30 -0.94 -17.05
CA LEU A 316 -32.27 -0.57 -18.46
C LEU A 316 -33.62 -0.86 -19.13
N ASP A 317 -34.16 -2.06 -18.91
CA ASP A 317 -35.46 -2.54 -19.39
C ASP A 317 -36.00 -3.69 -18.51
N GLY A 318 -37.14 -4.27 -18.90
CA GLY A 318 -37.80 -5.37 -18.19
C GLY A 318 -36.94 -6.63 -18.11
N ASP A 319 -36.17 -6.94 -19.16
CA ASP A 319 -35.22 -8.06 -19.19
C ASP A 319 -34.11 -7.87 -18.15
N HIS A 320 -33.56 -6.66 -18.09
CA HIS A 320 -32.56 -6.28 -17.07
C HIS A 320 -33.13 -6.42 -15.66
N ARG A 321 -34.37 -5.98 -15.42
CA ARG A 321 -35.02 -6.15 -14.11
C ARG A 321 -35.22 -7.61 -13.71
N ARG A 322 -35.60 -8.46 -14.66
CA ARG A 322 -35.72 -9.91 -14.45
C ARG A 322 -34.37 -10.53 -14.08
N HIS A 323 -33.27 -10.10 -14.72
CA HIS A 323 -31.92 -10.56 -14.37
C HIS A 323 -31.57 -10.29 -12.89
N PHE A 324 -32.04 -9.16 -12.34
CA PHE A 324 -31.89 -8.81 -10.92
C PHE A 324 -33.00 -9.38 -10.00
N GLY A 325 -33.79 -10.35 -10.48
CA GLY A 325 -34.83 -11.01 -9.70
C GLY A 325 -36.06 -10.15 -9.40
N SER A 326 -36.28 -9.08 -10.16
CA SER A 326 -37.47 -8.23 -10.07
C SER A 326 -38.51 -8.60 -11.12
N THR A 327 -39.69 -7.98 -11.05
CA THR A 327 -40.76 -8.15 -12.04
C THR A 327 -40.30 -7.63 -13.41
N GLU A 328 -40.54 -8.42 -14.45
CA GLU A 328 -40.28 -8.06 -15.84
C GLU A 328 -41.29 -7.01 -16.31
N THR A 329 -40.95 -5.75 -16.11
CA THR A 329 -41.75 -4.60 -16.56
C THR A 329 -40.83 -3.45 -16.93
N ASP A 330 -41.17 -2.75 -18.01
CA ASP A 330 -40.50 -1.52 -18.42
C ASP A 330 -40.94 -0.30 -17.59
N GLU A 331 -41.99 -0.39 -16.79
CA GLU A 331 -42.44 0.76 -15.97
C GLU A 331 -41.30 1.27 -15.07
N HIS A 332 -40.99 2.57 -15.14
CA HIS A 332 -39.90 3.21 -14.41
C HIS A 332 -38.47 2.76 -14.78
N THR A 333 -38.27 2.09 -15.91
CA THR A 333 -36.94 1.78 -16.46
C THR A 333 -36.42 2.93 -17.33
N TRP A 334 -35.13 2.86 -17.71
CA TRP A 334 -34.55 3.80 -18.67
C TRP A 334 -35.19 3.70 -20.04
N ARG A 335 -35.48 2.49 -20.54
CA ARG A 335 -36.20 2.29 -21.80
C ARG A 335 -37.53 3.04 -21.80
N HIS A 336 -38.35 2.87 -20.77
CA HIS A 336 -39.63 3.56 -20.68
C HIS A 336 -39.49 5.08 -20.59
N ALA A 337 -38.53 5.58 -19.82
CA ALA A 337 -38.30 7.02 -19.74
C ALA A 337 -37.83 7.60 -21.09
N LEU A 338 -36.91 6.94 -21.79
CA LEU A 338 -36.44 7.34 -23.11
C LEU A 338 -37.57 7.26 -24.16
N ASP A 339 -38.43 6.25 -24.11
CA ASP A 339 -39.60 6.15 -24.98
C ASP A 339 -40.58 7.32 -24.77
N ARG A 340 -40.82 7.71 -23.51
CA ARG A 340 -41.65 8.89 -23.19
C ARG A 340 -41.06 10.18 -23.74
N MET A 341 -39.74 10.37 -23.63
CA MET A 341 -39.03 11.54 -24.17
C MET A 341 -39.06 11.55 -25.71
N ALA A 342 -38.77 10.41 -26.35
CA ALA A 342 -38.80 10.28 -27.81
C ALA A 342 -40.22 10.48 -28.39
N LEU A 343 -41.26 9.99 -27.70
CA LEU A 343 -42.64 10.26 -28.07
C LEU A 343 -43.01 11.73 -27.88
N GLY A 344 -42.53 12.37 -26.82
CA GLY A 344 -42.71 13.80 -26.56
C GLY A 344 -42.18 14.69 -27.68
N PHE A 345 -41.08 14.30 -28.32
CA PHE A 345 -40.56 14.96 -29.52
C PHE A 345 -41.52 14.84 -30.72
N SER A 346 -42.18 13.69 -30.86
CA SER A 346 -43.01 13.39 -32.03
C SER A 346 -44.45 13.89 -31.91
N MET A 347 -45.00 13.90 -30.69
CA MET A 347 -46.38 14.28 -30.44
C MET A 347 -46.58 14.76 -29.00
N ARG A 348 -47.55 15.66 -28.82
CA ARG A 348 -47.97 16.10 -27.48
C ARG A 348 -49.01 15.17 -26.88
N GLY A 349 -48.78 14.78 -25.63
CA GLY A 349 -49.71 14.03 -24.79
C GLY A 349 -50.75 14.94 -24.11
N ASN A 350 -50.45 16.23 -23.91
CA ASN A 350 -51.26 17.16 -23.12
C ASN A 350 -51.71 16.54 -21.79
N GLY A 351 -50.79 15.80 -21.15
CA GLY A 351 -50.99 15.11 -19.88
C GLY A 351 -52.02 13.96 -19.85
N SER A 352 -52.64 13.58 -20.97
CA SER A 352 -53.74 12.59 -20.97
C SER A 352 -53.78 11.64 -22.17
N ARG A 353 -53.21 12.03 -23.30
CA ARG A 353 -53.18 11.22 -24.51
C ARG A 353 -51.96 10.32 -24.53
N THR A 354 -52.18 9.01 -24.46
CA THR A 354 -51.14 8.00 -24.59
C THR A 354 -51.03 7.46 -26.02
N TRP A 355 -49.87 6.91 -26.36
CA TRP A 355 -49.61 6.13 -27.56
C TRP A 355 -49.09 4.76 -27.15
N GLU A 356 -49.77 3.67 -27.55
CA GLU A 356 -49.41 2.30 -27.15
C GLU A 356 -49.21 2.16 -25.62
N GLY A 357 -50.01 2.87 -24.83
CA GLY A 357 -49.92 2.87 -23.36
C GLY A 357 -48.85 3.78 -22.75
N VAL A 358 -48.02 4.44 -23.56
CA VAL A 358 -46.97 5.36 -23.11
C VAL A 358 -47.44 6.82 -23.20
N LEU A 359 -47.23 7.61 -22.14
CA LEU A 359 -47.58 9.04 -22.10
C LEU A 359 -46.38 9.89 -22.58
N PRO A 360 -46.52 10.65 -23.69
CA PRO A 360 -45.47 11.54 -24.20
C PRO A 360 -45.02 12.57 -23.14
N PHE A 361 -43.73 12.89 -23.14
CA PHE A 361 -43.15 13.92 -22.27
C PHE A 361 -43.06 15.27 -23.01
N ASP A 362 -44.02 16.14 -22.73
CA ASP A 362 -44.30 17.36 -23.52
C ASP A 362 -43.20 18.45 -23.45
N GLU A 363 -42.20 18.32 -22.57
CA GLU A 363 -41.09 19.27 -22.42
C GLU A 363 -39.99 19.11 -23.51
N MET A 364 -40.16 18.15 -24.43
CA MET A 364 -39.21 17.82 -25.49
C MET A 364 -39.32 18.75 -26.71
N GLU A 365 -39.05 20.04 -26.49
CA GLU A 365 -39.12 21.08 -27.52
C GLU A 365 -37.87 21.95 -27.61
N GLY A 366 -37.62 22.50 -28.81
CA GLY A 366 -36.52 23.44 -29.03
C GLY A 366 -35.14 22.86 -28.68
N GLU A 367 -34.39 23.57 -27.84
CA GLU A 367 -33.03 23.18 -27.43
C GLU A 367 -32.98 21.87 -26.63
N ASN A 368 -34.10 21.48 -26.00
CA ASN A 368 -34.21 20.21 -25.27
C ASN A 368 -34.06 19.00 -26.20
N VAL A 369 -34.38 19.12 -27.49
CA VAL A 369 -34.17 18.05 -28.46
C VAL A 369 -32.68 17.75 -28.67
N LEU A 370 -31.84 18.80 -28.70
CA LEU A 370 -30.39 18.65 -28.82
C LEU A 370 -29.80 18.01 -27.56
N ARG A 371 -30.30 18.39 -26.38
CA ARG A 371 -29.91 17.79 -25.11
C ARG A 371 -30.33 16.32 -25.01
N PHE A 372 -31.52 15.97 -25.50
CA PHE A 372 -31.99 14.59 -25.55
C PHE A 372 -31.06 13.70 -26.39
N ALA A 373 -30.59 14.20 -27.54
CA ALA A 373 -29.64 13.47 -28.39
C ALA A 373 -28.28 13.20 -27.72
N LYS A 374 -27.90 13.96 -26.68
CA LYS A 374 -26.70 13.69 -25.88
C LYS A 374 -26.94 12.61 -24.81
N LEU A 375 -28.19 12.41 -24.39
CA LEU A 375 -28.60 11.44 -23.36
C LEU A 375 -28.95 10.07 -23.96
N SER A 376 -29.54 10.04 -25.16
CA SER A 376 -29.91 8.83 -25.93
C SER A 376 -28.71 8.22 -26.63
#